data_AF-A0A9X8HFT8-F1
#
_entry.id   AF-A0A9X8HFT8-F1
#
_cell.length_a   1.000
_cell.length_b   1.000
_cell.length_c   1.000
_cell.angle_alpha   90.00
_cell.angle_beta   90.00
_cell.angle_gamma   90.00
#
_symmetry.space_group_name_H-M   'P 1'
#
loop_
_entity.id
_entity.type
_entity.pdbx_description
1 polymer ?
#
loop_
_entity_poly.entity_id
_entity_poly.type
_entity_poly.pdbx_seq_one_letter_code
_entity_poly.pdbx_strand_id
1 'polypeptide(L)'
;MVIRTCTLCDVDADCGATPSDTSKRCVVDHGTTTVTSVDGTTTTFRPNSVCMEKNLFDPFTTHDAVASLLAFLCTALGSAAGTGGGGLLVPMYILAFGLGPKHAVPMSKTTIFGGAIATLMVNVMKKHPCTNRSRRPLIDYTLSAMMEPPTLIGTIFGVMGNATFPSWLILGLLLLLLSFMAVRTLQKVQHVCTKLHKIDSHELL
;
A
#
# COMPACT_ATOMS: atom_id res chain seq x y z
N MET A 1 -7.75 -3.80 -17.03
CA MET A 1 -7.95 -5.21 -17.47
C MET A 1 -7.19 -6.16 -16.52
N VAL A 2 -7.89 -6.82 -15.60
CA VAL A 2 -7.33 -7.97 -14.85
C VAL A 2 -7.42 -9.14 -15.82
N ILE A 3 -6.30 -9.54 -16.41
CA ILE A 3 -6.25 -10.77 -17.18
C ILE A 3 -6.40 -11.89 -16.16
N ARG A 4 -7.64 -12.34 -15.92
CA ARG A 4 -7.91 -13.62 -15.29
C ARG A 4 -7.50 -14.68 -16.30
N THR A 5 -6.22 -15.04 -16.34
CA THR A 5 -5.84 -16.32 -16.91
C THR A 5 -6.37 -17.37 -15.93
N CYS A 6 -7.58 -17.87 -16.17
CA CYS A 6 -8.06 -19.08 -15.49
C CYS A 6 -7.26 -20.27 -16.04
N THR A 7 -6.02 -20.41 -15.60
CA THR A 7 -5.29 -21.67 -15.72
C THR A 7 -5.75 -22.54 -14.56
N LEU A 8 -6.30 -23.72 -14.87
CA LEU A 8 -6.56 -24.74 -13.84
C LEU A 8 -5.23 -25.04 -13.13
N CYS A 9 -5.25 -25.01 -11.81
CA CYS A 9 -4.12 -25.38 -10.96
C CYS A 9 -4.53 -26.56 -10.09
N ASP A 10 -3.57 -27.43 -9.75
CA ASP A 10 -3.78 -28.52 -8.80
C ASP A 10 -2.93 -28.29 -7.53
N VAL A 11 -1.73 -27.71 -7.71
CA VAL A 11 -0.84 -27.32 -6.61
C VAL A 11 -0.50 -25.83 -6.65
N ASP A 12 -0.17 -25.25 -5.48
CA ASP A 12 0.23 -23.84 -5.35
C ASP A 12 1.41 -23.45 -6.26
N ALA A 13 2.29 -24.41 -6.58
CA ALA A 13 3.45 -24.22 -7.45
C ALA A 13 3.07 -23.99 -8.93
N ASP A 14 1.88 -24.43 -9.38
CA ASP A 14 1.42 -24.26 -10.76
C ASP A 14 1.03 -22.80 -11.07
N CYS A 15 0.78 -22.01 -10.03
CA CYS A 15 0.37 -20.62 -10.17
C CYS A 15 1.55 -19.64 -10.23
N GLY A 16 2.73 -20.03 -9.77
CA GLY A 16 3.94 -19.21 -9.77
C GLY A 16 4.65 -19.21 -11.13
N ALA A 17 5.29 -18.10 -11.51
CA ALA A 17 6.11 -18.08 -12.73
C ALA A 17 7.47 -18.81 -12.55
N THR A 18 7.86 -19.07 -11.30
CA THR A 18 9.11 -19.72 -10.87
C THR A 18 8.79 -20.57 -9.64
N PRO A 19 9.45 -21.72 -9.38
CA PRO A 19 9.15 -22.59 -8.22
C PRO A 19 9.31 -21.94 -6.84
N SER A 20 9.89 -20.74 -6.75
CA SER A 20 10.03 -19.93 -5.53
C SER A 20 8.97 -18.81 -5.40
N ASP A 21 8.12 -18.62 -6.41
CA ASP A 21 7.12 -17.55 -6.44
C ASP A 21 5.86 -17.96 -5.65
N THR A 22 5.85 -17.63 -4.36
CA THR A 22 4.75 -17.94 -3.45
C THR A 22 3.64 -16.88 -3.44
N SER A 23 3.67 -15.89 -4.36
CA SER A 23 2.70 -14.78 -4.43
C SER A 23 1.27 -15.25 -4.72
N LYS A 24 1.13 -16.36 -5.44
CA LYS A 24 -0.17 -16.94 -5.83
C LYS A 24 -0.44 -18.25 -5.09
N ARG A 25 -1.72 -18.57 -4.95
CA ARG A 25 -2.23 -19.82 -4.41
C ARG A 25 -3.30 -20.38 -5.32
N CYS A 26 -3.37 -21.70 -5.36
CA CYS A 26 -4.48 -22.37 -6.00
C CYS A 26 -5.67 -22.39 -5.04
N VAL A 27 -6.70 -21.60 -5.34
CA VAL A 27 -7.94 -21.62 -4.58
C VAL A 27 -8.94 -22.48 -5.33
N VAL A 28 -9.36 -23.57 -4.70
CA VAL A 28 -10.41 -24.46 -5.19
C VAL A 28 -11.74 -23.89 -4.68
N ASP A 29 -12.56 -23.35 -5.58
CA ASP A 29 -13.91 -22.91 -5.21
C ASP A 29 -14.73 -24.13 -4.78
N HIS A 30 -15.45 -24.11 -3.66
CA HIS A 30 -16.24 -25.27 -3.21
C HIS A 30 -17.65 -25.33 -3.83
N GLY A 31 -17.91 -24.52 -4.87
CA GLY A 31 -19.18 -24.47 -5.60
C GLY A 31 -19.41 -25.71 -6.47
N THR A 32 -20.10 -26.71 -5.94
CA THR A 32 -20.55 -27.89 -6.68
C THR A 32 -21.50 -27.47 -7.81
N THR A 33 -21.05 -27.48 -9.06
CA THR A 33 -21.90 -27.22 -10.22
C THR A 33 -22.19 -28.53 -10.94
N THR A 34 -23.39 -29.07 -10.78
CA THR A 34 -23.84 -30.26 -11.51
C THR A 34 -24.36 -29.84 -12.88
N VAL A 35 -23.68 -30.26 -13.95
CA VAL A 35 -24.14 -30.05 -15.33
C VAL A 35 -24.61 -31.39 -15.87
N THR A 36 -25.89 -31.48 -16.21
CA THR A 36 -26.47 -32.62 -16.94
C THR A 36 -26.26 -32.41 -18.44
N SER A 37 -25.45 -33.26 -19.07
CA SER A 37 -25.27 -33.26 -20.52
C SER A 37 -26.53 -33.82 -21.22
N VAL A 38 -26.77 -33.39 -22.46
CA VAL A 38 -27.93 -33.76 -23.31
C VAL A 38 -27.98 -35.27 -23.61
N ASP A 39 -26.87 -36.01 -23.41
CA ASP A 39 -26.79 -37.48 -23.51
C ASP A 39 -27.24 -38.24 -22.24
N GLY A 40 -27.97 -37.59 -21.32
CA GLY A 40 -28.46 -38.25 -20.09
C GLY A 40 -27.36 -38.67 -19.12
N THR A 41 -26.12 -38.24 -19.38
CA THR A 41 -24.95 -38.55 -18.55
C THR A 41 -24.73 -37.39 -17.57
N THR A 42 -24.98 -37.62 -16.29
CA THR A 42 -24.73 -36.65 -15.21
C THR A 42 -23.23 -36.63 -14.89
N THR A 43 -22.49 -35.69 -15.47
CA THR A 43 -21.07 -35.50 -15.14
C THR A 43 -20.94 -34.54 -13.96
N THR A 44 -20.46 -35.03 -12.83
CA THR A 44 -20.03 -34.18 -11.70
C THR A 44 -18.72 -33.48 -12.09
N PHE A 45 -18.80 -32.24 -12.57
CA PHE A 45 -17.60 -31.43 -12.83
C PHE A 45 -17.04 -30.96 -11.48
N ARG A 46 -15.80 -31.35 -11.16
CA ARG A 46 -15.07 -30.82 -9.99
C ARG A 46 -14.77 -29.33 -10.23
N PRO A 47 -14.79 -28.53 -9.15
CA PRO A 47 -14.98 -27.10 -9.26
C PRO A 47 -13.77 -26.37 -9.84
N ASN A 48 -14.01 -25.17 -10.37
CA ASN A 48 -13.00 -24.29 -10.94
C ASN A 48 -11.89 -24.02 -9.90
N SER A 49 -10.71 -24.62 -10.08
CA SER A 49 -9.49 -24.23 -9.37
C SER A 49 -8.87 -23.05 -10.10
N VAL A 50 -8.66 -21.95 -9.38
CA VAL A 50 -8.15 -20.70 -9.95
C VAL A 50 -6.98 -20.18 -9.14
N CYS A 51 -5.94 -19.74 -9.85
CA CYS A 51 -4.81 -19.04 -9.26
C CYS A 51 -5.25 -17.66 -8.77
N MET A 52 -5.35 -17.50 -7.45
CA MET A 52 -5.60 -16.22 -6.79
C MET A 52 -4.37 -15.78 -6.04
N GLU A 53 -4.18 -14.47 -5.89
CA GLU A 53 -3.13 -13.95 -5.00
C GLU A 53 -3.44 -14.38 -3.54
N LYS A 54 -2.39 -14.72 -2.77
CA LYS A 54 -2.56 -15.17 -1.38
C LYS A 54 -3.33 -14.13 -0.55
N ASN A 55 -4.31 -14.58 0.20
CA ASN A 55 -4.91 -13.77 1.26
C ASN A 55 -3.88 -13.61 2.39
N LEU A 56 -3.54 -12.36 2.70
CA LEU A 56 -2.56 -12.01 3.75
C LEU A 56 -2.93 -12.55 5.14
N PHE A 57 -4.19 -12.94 5.34
CA PHE A 57 -4.72 -13.40 6.62
C PHE A 57 -4.75 -14.93 6.80
N ASP A 58 -4.36 -15.73 5.80
CA ASP A 58 -4.43 -17.20 5.89
C ASP A 58 -3.28 -17.94 5.16
N PRO A 59 -2.37 -18.67 5.86
CA PRO A 59 -1.90 -18.53 7.24
C PRO A 59 -0.75 -17.51 7.32
N PHE A 60 -0.70 -16.74 8.41
CA PHE A 60 0.37 -15.77 8.68
C PHE A 60 1.72 -16.51 8.87
N THR A 61 2.50 -16.62 7.80
CA THR A 61 3.81 -17.27 7.82
C THR A 61 4.82 -16.32 8.50
N THR A 62 5.88 -16.86 9.11
CA THR A 62 6.93 -16.05 9.74
C THR A 62 7.53 -15.00 8.80
N HIS A 63 7.59 -15.30 7.50
CA HIS A 63 7.97 -14.36 6.46
C HIS A 63 7.02 -13.16 6.36
N ASP A 64 5.71 -13.37 6.45
CA ASP A 64 4.69 -12.32 6.41
C ASP A 64 4.72 -11.45 7.67
N ALA A 65 5.04 -12.06 8.82
CA ALA A 65 5.27 -11.37 10.08
C ALA A 65 6.49 -10.43 10.01
N VAL A 66 7.60 -10.91 9.43
CA VAL A 66 8.81 -10.09 9.24
C VAL A 66 8.56 -9.00 8.19
N ALA A 67 7.86 -9.31 7.10
CA ALA A 67 7.49 -8.35 6.06
C ALA A 67 6.58 -7.23 6.60
N SER A 68 5.59 -7.58 7.43
CA SER A 68 4.70 -6.59 8.06
C SER A 68 5.42 -5.73 9.11
N LEU A 69 6.35 -6.31 9.89
CA LEU A 69 7.20 -5.55 10.82
C LEU A 69 8.11 -4.58 10.07
N LEU A 70 8.74 -5.02 8.98
CA LEU A 70 9.56 -4.15 8.12
C LEU A 70 8.72 -3.04 7.49
N ALA A 71 7.53 -3.35 6.98
CA ALA A 71 6.61 -2.35 6.44
C ALA A 71 6.18 -1.33 7.51
N PHE A 72 5.95 -1.77 8.75
CA PHE A 72 5.67 -0.89 9.88
C PHE A 72 6.85 0.04 10.17
N LEU A 73 8.08 -0.49 10.25
CA LEU A 73 9.30 0.32 10.46
C LEU A 73 9.53 1.31 9.32
N CYS A 74 9.37 0.90 8.06
CA CYS A 74 9.48 1.79 6.91
C CYS A 74 8.44 2.93 6.97
N THR A 75 7.21 2.62 7.38
CA THR A 75 6.13 3.62 7.51
C THR A 75 6.40 4.57 8.67
N ALA A 76 6.91 4.06 9.79
CA ALA A 76 7.30 4.87 10.94
C ALA A 76 8.43 5.85 10.58
N LEU A 77 9.48 5.36 9.92
CA LEU A 77 10.59 6.19 9.42
C LEU A 77 10.14 7.18 8.35
N GLY A 78 9.27 6.76 7.42
CA GLY A 78 8.68 7.63 6.40
C GLY A 78 7.81 8.75 6.98
N SER A 79 7.14 8.47 8.09
CA SER A 79 6.37 9.47 8.85
C SER A 79 7.30 10.46 9.55
N ALA A 80 8.39 9.99 10.16
CA ALA A 80 9.43 10.85 10.74
C ALA A 80 10.09 11.76 9.68
N ALA A 81 10.23 11.27 8.44
CA ALA A 81 10.75 12.05 7.32
C ALA A 81 9.75 13.10 6.77
N GLY A 82 8.53 13.18 7.31
CA GLY A 82 7.52 14.17 6.88
C GLY A 82 6.89 13.88 5.52
N THR A 83 7.09 12.67 4.96
CA THR A 83 6.52 12.26 3.66
C THR A 83 5.19 11.52 3.78
N GLY A 84 4.74 11.22 5.00
CA GLY A 84 3.46 10.56 5.27
C GLY A 84 3.40 9.07 4.89
N GLY A 85 4.55 8.42 4.68
CA GLY A 85 4.71 6.96 4.53
C GLY A 85 4.09 6.32 3.27
N GLY A 86 3.14 6.98 2.60
CA GLY A 86 2.32 6.36 1.56
C GLY A 86 3.03 6.00 0.26
N GLY A 87 4.01 6.79 -0.16
CA GLY A 87 4.74 6.56 -1.42
C GLY A 87 5.66 5.33 -1.40
N LEU A 88 6.11 4.93 -0.20
CA LEU A 88 7.04 3.81 0.00
C LEU A 88 6.33 2.48 0.28
N LEU A 89 5.06 2.52 0.69
CA LEU A 89 4.30 1.33 1.05
C LEU A 89 4.03 0.41 -0.15
N VAL A 90 3.70 0.97 -1.32
CA VAL A 90 3.38 0.17 -2.51
C VAL A 90 4.60 -0.61 -3.04
N PRO A 91 5.79 0.00 -3.26
CA PRO A 91 6.98 -0.75 -3.66
C PRO A 91 7.39 -1.79 -2.62
N MET A 92 7.25 -1.46 -1.33
CA MET A 92 7.57 -2.38 -0.25
C MET A 92 6.66 -3.60 -0.26
N TYR A 93 5.34 -3.43 -0.43
CA TYR A 93 4.42 -4.56 -0.54
C TYR A 93 4.70 -5.46 -1.76
N ILE A 94 5.10 -4.87 -2.90
CA ILE A 94 5.47 -5.64 -4.08
C ILE A 94 6.76 -6.45 -3.82
N LEU A 95 7.75 -5.87 -3.15
CA LEU A 95 9.02 -6.56 -2.87
C LEU A 95 8.92 -7.59 -1.73
N ALA A 96 8.15 -7.29 -0.69
CA ALA A 96 8.07 -8.13 0.51
C ALA A 96 7.07 -9.26 0.39
N PHE A 97 5.96 -9.04 -0.32
CA PHE A 97 4.91 -10.06 -0.49
C PHE A 97 4.77 -10.56 -1.94
N GLY A 98 5.43 -9.93 -2.91
CA GLY A 98 5.34 -10.34 -4.31
C GLY A 98 3.98 -10.05 -4.97
N LEU A 99 3.11 -9.27 -4.31
CA LEU A 99 1.76 -8.98 -4.83
C LEU A 99 1.82 -8.15 -6.10
N GLY A 100 0.88 -8.38 -7.01
CA GLY A 100 0.67 -7.51 -8.16
C GLY A 100 0.33 -6.08 -7.72
N PRO A 101 0.78 -5.03 -8.46
CA PRO A 101 0.47 -3.63 -8.13
C PRO A 101 -1.03 -3.35 -7.95
N LYS A 102 -1.88 -4.11 -8.65
CA LYS A 102 -3.35 -3.98 -8.59
C LYS A 102 -3.92 -4.30 -7.22
N HIS A 103 -3.27 -5.15 -6.45
CA HIS A 103 -3.68 -5.55 -5.10
C HIS A 103 -2.84 -4.86 -4.01
N ALA A 104 -1.56 -4.58 -4.29
CA ALA A 104 -0.71 -3.83 -3.37
C ALA A 104 -1.16 -2.37 -3.18
N VAL A 105 -1.65 -1.70 -4.25
CA VAL A 105 -2.12 -0.30 -4.19
C VAL A 105 -3.31 -0.12 -3.23
N PRO A 106 -4.43 -0.86 -3.33
CA PRO A 106 -5.54 -0.70 -2.40
C PRO A 106 -5.15 -1.05 -0.95
N MET A 107 -4.29 -2.06 -0.74
CA MET A 107 -3.78 -2.41 0.60
C MET A 107 -2.91 -1.29 1.21
N SER A 108 -2.10 -0.60 0.41
CA SER A 108 -1.36 0.55 0.91
C SER A 108 -2.27 1.68 1.39
N LYS A 109 -3.40 1.89 0.70
CA LYS A 109 -4.35 2.95 1.04
C LYS A 109 -5.05 2.66 2.37
N THR A 110 -5.41 1.40 2.63
CA THR A 110 -6.01 1.02 3.91
C THR A 110 -5.01 1.19 5.06
N THR A 111 -3.74 0.83 4.87
CA THR A 111 -2.68 1.05 5.87
C THR A 111 -2.47 2.54 6.17
N ILE A 112 -2.38 3.38 5.13
CA ILE A 112 -2.23 4.84 5.29
C ILE A 112 -3.45 5.43 6.01
N PHE A 113 -4.66 5.01 5.63
CA PHE A 113 -5.89 5.46 6.28
C PHE A 113 -5.94 5.07 7.76
N GLY A 114 -5.55 3.85 8.10
CA GLY A 114 -5.44 3.40 9.49
C GLY A 114 -4.43 4.23 10.29
N GLY A 115 -3.25 4.52 9.72
CA GLY A 115 -2.24 5.40 10.33
C GLY A 115 -2.74 6.84 10.53
N ALA A 116 -3.50 7.37 9.57
CA ALA A 116 -4.13 8.67 9.68
C ALA A 116 -5.18 8.72 10.81
N ILE A 117 -6.02 7.69 10.95
CA ILE A 117 -6.99 7.57 12.05
C ILE A 117 -6.26 7.51 13.40
N ALA A 118 -5.22 6.67 13.52
CA ALA A 118 -4.47 6.55 14.76
C ALA A 118 -3.84 7.89 15.18
N THR A 119 -3.26 8.61 14.21
CA THR A 119 -2.69 9.94 14.42
C THR A 119 -3.76 10.95 14.81
N LEU A 120 -4.91 10.93 14.14
CA LEU A 120 -6.05 11.81 14.45
C LEU A 120 -6.58 11.53 15.86
N MET A 121 -6.72 10.27 16.27
CA MET A 121 -7.17 9.90 17.61
C MET A 121 -6.23 10.47 18.67
N VAL A 122 -4.92 10.25 18.54
CA VAL A 122 -3.92 10.79 19.47
C VAL A 122 -3.94 12.32 19.50
N ASN A 123 -4.08 12.97 18.34
CA ASN A 123 -4.08 14.43 18.24
C ASN A 123 -5.37 15.06 18.79
N VAL A 124 -6.52 14.41 18.63
CA VAL A 124 -7.81 14.87 19.19
C VAL A 124 -7.86 14.68 20.71
N MET A 125 -7.19 13.65 21.23
CA MET A 125 -7.04 13.44 22.67
C MET A 125 -6.13 14.48 23.34
N LYS A 126 -5.21 15.11 22.59
CA LYS A 126 -4.38 16.21 23.08
C LYS A 126 -5.17 17.52 23.11
N LYS A 127 -5.53 17.96 24.33
CA LYS A 127 -6.23 19.23 24.58
C LYS A 127 -5.24 20.37 24.81
N HIS A 128 -5.54 21.58 24.34
CA HIS A 128 -4.74 22.77 24.64
C HIS A 128 -4.66 23.02 26.15
N PRO A 129 -3.44 23.15 26.73
CA PRO A 129 -3.27 23.44 28.15
C PRO A 129 -3.59 24.90 28.53
N CYS A 130 -3.98 25.77 27.58
CA CYS A 130 -4.21 27.19 27.83
C CYS A 130 -5.66 27.58 27.51
N THR A 131 -6.40 27.98 28.54
CA THR A 131 -7.65 28.77 28.58
C THR A 131 -9.02 28.06 28.57
N ASN A 132 -9.66 28.12 29.76
CA ASN A 132 -11.05 27.82 30.11
C ASN A 132 -12.14 28.63 29.34
N ARG A 133 -11.89 29.17 28.14
CA ARG A 133 -12.94 29.98 27.45
C ARG A 133 -13.02 29.88 25.93
N SER A 134 -12.05 29.26 25.25
CA SER A 134 -12.19 29.02 23.81
C SER A 134 -11.58 27.66 23.47
N ARG A 135 -12.43 26.71 23.08
CA ARG A 135 -12.07 25.38 22.58
C ARG A 135 -11.40 25.51 21.21
N ARG A 136 -10.28 26.24 21.12
CA ARG A 136 -9.49 26.32 19.89
C ARG A 136 -8.71 25.02 19.74
N PRO A 137 -8.90 24.27 18.65
CA PRO A 137 -8.07 23.11 18.36
C PRO A 137 -6.64 23.54 18.01
N LEU A 138 -5.67 22.70 18.35
CA LEU A 138 -4.25 22.90 18.01
C LEU A 138 -3.99 22.85 16.50
N ILE A 139 -4.93 22.25 15.76
CA ILE A 139 -4.89 22.08 14.32
C ILE A 139 -5.82 23.13 13.68
N ASP A 140 -5.29 23.88 12.72
CA ASP A 140 -6.09 24.74 11.86
C ASP A 140 -6.86 23.90 10.84
N TYR A 141 -8.05 23.47 11.23
CA TYR A 141 -8.94 22.69 10.37
C TYR A 141 -9.41 23.46 9.13
N THR A 142 -9.35 24.80 9.12
CA THR A 142 -9.74 25.58 7.93
C THR A 142 -8.70 25.43 6.82
N LEU A 143 -7.41 25.43 7.17
CA LEU A 143 -6.35 25.18 6.20
C LEU A 143 -6.36 23.71 5.71
N SER A 144 -6.59 22.75 6.61
CA SER A 144 -6.69 21.33 6.24
C SER A 144 -7.86 21.07 5.28
N ALA A 145 -9.03 21.66 5.56
CA ALA A 145 -10.22 21.51 4.71
C ALA A 145 -10.05 22.14 3.32
N MET A 146 -9.17 23.14 3.15
CA MET A 146 -8.86 23.72 1.83
C MET A 146 -7.91 22.85 0.99
N MET A 147 -7.07 22.03 1.64
CA MET A 147 -6.14 21.11 0.97
C MET A 147 -6.77 19.74 0.64
N GLU A 148 -7.89 19.40 1.26
CA GLU A 148 -8.56 18.12 1.06
C GLU A 148 -9.19 17.95 -0.34
N PRO A 149 -9.95 18.92 -0.89
CA PRO A 149 -10.59 18.79 -2.21
C PRO A 149 -9.62 18.49 -3.37
N PRO A 150 -8.50 19.22 -3.56
CA PRO A 150 -7.57 18.90 -4.65
C PRO A 150 -6.90 17.55 -4.47
N THR A 151 -6.65 17.14 -3.21
CA THR A 151 -6.09 15.82 -2.90
C THR A 151 -7.09 14.72 -3.24
N LEU A 152 -8.37 14.87 -2.88
CA LEU A 152 -9.41 13.90 -3.18
C LEU A 152 -9.58 13.72 -4.70
N ILE A 153 -9.67 14.81 -5.45
CA ILE A 153 -9.76 14.80 -6.91
C ILE A 153 -8.56 14.04 -7.50
N GLY A 154 -7.34 14.36 -7.08
CA GLY A 154 -6.13 13.67 -7.52
C GLY A 154 -6.14 12.17 -7.21
N THR A 155 -6.62 11.77 -6.03
CA THR A 155 -6.70 10.35 -5.66
C THR A 155 -7.72 9.57 -6.49
N ILE A 156 -8.87 10.17 -6.83
CA ILE A 156 -9.90 9.54 -7.66
C ILE A 156 -9.34 9.27 -9.06
N PHE A 157 -8.74 10.28 -9.69
CA PHE A 157 -8.10 10.13 -11.00
C PHE A 157 -6.97 9.09 -10.96
N GLY A 158 -6.15 9.10 -9.90
CA GLY A 158 -5.09 8.11 -9.72
C GLY A 158 -5.59 6.66 -9.59
N VAL A 159 -6.69 6.45 -8.85
CA VAL A 159 -7.29 5.12 -8.69
C VAL A 159 -7.93 4.63 -9.99
N MET A 160 -8.62 5.51 -10.73
CA MET A 160 -9.15 5.17 -12.05
C MET A 160 -8.04 4.83 -13.05
N GLY A 161 -6.92 5.57 -13.00
CA GLY A 161 -5.71 5.26 -13.76
C GLY A 161 -5.16 3.87 -13.43
N ASN A 162 -5.09 3.52 -12.13
CA ASN A 162 -4.59 2.22 -11.68
C ASN A 162 -5.41 1.01 -12.23
N ALA A 163 -6.71 1.17 -12.45
CA ALA A 163 -7.55 0.12 -13.03
C ALA A 163 -7.36 -0.03 -14.56
N THR A 164 -7.04 1.08 -15.22
CA THR A 164 -6.96 1.18 -16.68
C THR A 164 -5.57 0.81 -17.21
N PHE A 165 -4.51 1.21 -16.52
CA PHE A 165 -3.13 1.02 -16.97
C PHE A 165 -2.58 -0.40 -16.74
N PRO A 166 -1.60 -0.84 -17.55
CA PRO A 166 -0.90 -2.11 -17.35
C PRO A 166 0.03 -2.04 -16.13
N SER A 167 0.29 -3.19 -15.50
CA SER A 167 1.08 -3.30 -14.26
C SER A 167 2.48 -2.69 -14.36
N TRP A 168 3.15 -2.86 -15.51
CA TRP A 168 4.49 -2.33 -15.76
C TRP A 168 4.53 -0.80 -15.74
N LEU A 169 3.50 -0.14 -16.29
CA LEU A 169 3.41 1.32 -16.31
C LEU A 169 3.20 1.88 -14.91
N ILE A 170 2.36 1.20 -14.10
CA ILE A 170 2.10 1.58 -12.71
C ILE A 170 3.38 1.47 -11.87
N LEU A 171 4.12 0.37 -12.03
CA LEU A 171 5.40 0.17 -11.35
C LEU A 171 6.44 1.23 -11.78
N GLY A 172 6.53 1.52 -13.07
CA GLY A 172 7.43 2.55 -13.60
C GLY A 172 7.11 3.95 -13.05
N LEU A 173 5.84 4.34 -13.04
CA LEU A 173 5.39 5.62 -12.48
C LEU A 173 5.69 5.70 -10.98
N LEU A 174 5.47 4.62 -10.25
CA LEU A 174 5.74 4.54 -8.82
C LEU A 174 7.24 4.69 -8.51
N LEU A 175 8.11 4.00 -9.26
CA LEU A 175 9.56 4.12 -9.12
C LEU A 175 10.07 5.52 -9.49
N LEU A 176 9.52 6.12 -10.54
CA LEU A 176 9.87 7.48 -10.96
C LEU A 176 9.47 8.50 -9.89
N LEU A 177 8.25 8.41 -9.37
CA LEU A 177 7.78 9.28 -8.29
C LEU A 177 8.62 9.09 -7.03
N LEU A 178 8.97 7.84 -6.69
CA LEU A 178 9.80 7.56 -5.51
C LEU A 178 11.21 8.13 -5.67
N SER A 179 11.82 7.95 -6.84
CA SER A 179 13.13 8.51 -7.17
C SER A 179 13.10 10.04 -7.11
N PHE A 180 12.08 10.67 -7.71
CA PHE A 180 11.90 12.12 -7.66
C PHE A 180 11.77 12.63 -6.22
N MET A 181 10.93 11.98 -5.40
CA MET A 181 10.78 12.33 -3.98
C MET A 181 12.08 12.13 -3.20
N ALA A 182 12.83 11.07 -3.48
CA ALA A 182 14.13 10.81 -2.87
C ALA A 182 15.13 11.92 -3.21
N VAL A 183 15.26 12.30 -4.48
CA VAL A 183 16.15 13.39 -4.92
C VAL A 183 15.77 14.71 -4.27
N ARG A 184 14.49 15.06 -4.25
CA ARG A 184 14.01 16.30 -3.59
C ARG A 184 14.29 16.30 -2.10
N THR A 185 14.17 15.15 -1.45
CA THR A 185 14.48 15.00 -0.02
C THR A 185 15.98 15.16 0.22
N LEU A 186 16.83 14.51 -0.58
CA LEU A 186 18.29 14.64 -0.49
C LEU A 186 18.75 16.09 -0.69
N GLN A 187 18.18 16.80 -1.65
CA GLN A 187 18.49 18.22 -1.88
C GLN A 187 18.14 19.09 -0.67
N LYS A 188 16.97 18.85 -0.05
CA LYS A 188 16.59 19.56 1.19
C LYS A 188 17.55 19.24 2.32
N VAL A 189 17.91 17.97 2.50
CA VAL A 189 18.86 17.53 3.53
C VAL A 189 20.23 18.19 3.35
N GLN A 190 20.75 18.22 2.12
CA GLN A 190 22.01 18.91 1.81
C GLN A 190 21.93 20.41 2.16
N HIS A 191 20.86 21.08 1.76
CA HIS A 191 20.68 22.51 2.05
C HIS A 191 20.61 22.79 3.56
N VAL A 192 19.89 21.96 4.33
CA VAL A 192 19.81 22.08 5.80
C VAL A 192 21.16 21.79 6.46
N CYS A 193 21.88 20.76 6.00
CA CYS A 193 23.19 20.40 6.52
C CYS A 193 24.22 21.54 6.31
N THR A 194 24.23 22.15 5.12
CA THR A 194 25.09 23.32 4.85
C THR A 194 24.73 24.54 5.72
N LYS A 195 23.43 24.75 5.99
CA LYS A 195 22.98 25.83 6.88
C LYS A 195 23.43 25.58 8.33
N LEU A 196 23.31 24.35 8.82
CA LEU A 196 23.76 23.98 10.17
C LEU A 196 25.26 24.20 10.36
N HIS A 197 26.08 23.78 9.37
CA HIS A 197 27.52 23.98 9.42
C HIS A 197 27.91 25.48 9.52
N LYS A 198 27.15 26.38 8.88
CA LYS A 198 27.38 27.83 8.98
C LYS A 198 26.97 28.41 10.33
N ILE A 199 25.94 27.90 10.97
CA ILE A 199 25.48 28.36 12.29
C ILE A 199 26.49 27.95 13.36
N ASP A 200 26.95 26.68 13.32
CA ASP A 200 27.99 26.17 14.23
C ASP A 200 29.30 26.98 14.13
N SER A 201 29.67 27.38 12.90
CA SER A 201 30.83 28.26 12.67
C SER A 201 30.66 29.70 13.18
N HIS A 202 29.42 30.18 13.34
CA HIS A 202 29.11 31.53 13.84
C HIS A 202 28.90 31.57 15.36
N GLU A 203 28.56 30.45 16.02
CA GLU A 203 28.49 30.35 17.48
C GLU A 203 29.86 30.14 18.14
N LEU A 204 30.88 29.76 17.35
CA LEU A 204 32.27 29.58 17.81
C LEU A 204 33.15 30.84 17.69
N LEU A 205 32.60 31.98 17.24
CA LEU A 205 33.27 33.29 17.10
C LEU A 205 32.62 34.35 17.99
#